data_AF-Q5UFQ8-F1
#
_entry.id   AF-Q5UFQ8-F1
#
_cell.length_a   1.000
_cell.length_b   1.000
_cell.length_c   1.000
_cell.angle_alpha   90.00
_cell.angle_beta   90.00
_cell.angle_gamma   90.00
#
_symmetry.space_group_name_H-M   'P 1'
#
loop_
_entity.id
_entity.type
_entity.pdbx_description
1 polymer ?
#
loop_
_entity_poly.entity_id
_entity_poly.type
_entity_poly.pdbx_seq_one_letter_code
_entity_poly.pdbx_strand_id
1 'polypeptide(L)'
;LVDDHDGEDFEIVLVSSDRDQTSFDSYFNTMPWLALPFGDPNIKELVKHFDVKGIPCLVILGPDGKTVTQQGRNLINLYKENAYPFTDAKLELLEKKMDEEAKNLPRSVYHGGHRHELNLVSEGNGGGPFICCDCEEQGCGWAYQCLECGYEVHPKCVTATS
;
A
#
# COMPACT_ATOMS: atom_id res chain seq x y z
N LEU A 1 15.48 -24.08 -19.75
CA LEU A 1 15.03 -22.95 -18.90
C LEU A 1 14.12 -22.15 -19.80
N VAL A 2 12.82 -22.41 -19.68
CA VAL A 2 11.80 -21.73 -20.49
C VAL A 2 11.56 -20.41 -19.78
N ASP A 3 11.91 -19.34 -20.48
CA ASP A 3 11.65 -17.96 -20.11
C ASP A 3 10.19 -17.71 -20.44
N ASP A 4 9.33 -17.83 -19.42
CA ASP A 4 7.88 -17.61 -19.51
C ASP A 4 7.60 -16.11 -19.28
N HIS A 5 8.13 -15.26 -20.16
CA HIS A 5 7.74 -13.84 -20.26
C HIS A 5 6.54 -13.71 -21.21
N ASP A 6 5.40 -14.33 -20.86
CA ASP A 6 4.08 -13.94 -21.36
C ASP A 6 3.48 -12.84 -20.44
N GLY A 7 4.33 -11.98 -19.87
CA GLY A 7 3.95 -10.95 -18.91
C GLY A 7 3.72 -9.63 -19.60
N GLU A 8 2.52 -9.06 -19.47
CA GLU A 8 2.23 -7.72 -19.96
C GLU A 8 3.16 -6.70 -19.31
N ASP A 9 3.96 -6.02 -20.12
CA ASP A 9 4.92 -5.02 -19.67
C ASP A 9 4.20 -3.80 -19.09
N PHE A 10 4.56 -3.42 -17.86
CA PHE A 10 4.23 -2.11 -17.32
C PHE A 10 5.51 -1.30 -17.12
N GLU A 11 5.34 0.01 -17.04
CA GLU A 11 6.43 0.94 -16.76
C GLU A 11 6.10 1.77 -15.52
N ILE A 12 7.13 2.19 -14.79
CA ILE A 12 6.98 3.12 -13.68
C ILE A 12 7.64 4.45 -14.07
N VAL A 13 6.90 5.54 -13.93
CA VAL A 13 7.41 6.89 -14.17
C VAL A 13 7.42 7.66 -12.85
N LEU A 14 8.61 7.97 -12.35
CA LEU A 14 8.80 8.83 -11.18
C LEU A 14 8.39 10.28 -11.52
N VAL A 15 7.43 10.79 -10.77
CA VAL A 15 7.07 12.20 -10.74
C VAL A 15 7.60 12.79 -9.43
N SER A 16 8.82 13.34 -9.47
CA SER A 16 9.51 13.78 -8.26
C SER A 16 8.92 15.06 -7.66
N SER A 17 8.96 15.11 -6.32
CA SER A 17 8.67 16.31 -5.51
C SER A 17 9.93 16.88 -4.84
N ASP A 18 11.11 16.47 -5.28
CA ASP A 18 12.40 16.97 -4.78
C ASP A 18 12.53 18.47 -5.01
N ARG A 19 13.33 19.12 -4.15
CA ARG A 19 13.46 20.59 -4.15
C ARG A 19 14.58 21.11 -5.06
N ASP A 20 15.47 20.22 -5.48
CA ASP A 20 16.62 20.55 -6.33
C ASP A 20 17.05 19.33 -7.16
N GLN A 21 17.79 19.61 -8.23
CA GLN A 21 18.30 18.61 -9.18
C GLN A 21 19.19 17.56 -8.50
N THR A 22 20.01 17.96 -7.52
CA THR A 22 20.96 17.03 -6.86
C THR A 22 20.23 15.98 -6.04
N SER A 23 19.20 16.39 -5.31
CA SER A 23 18.33 15.50 -4.55
C SER A 23 17.56 14.55 -5.48
N PHE A 24 17.02 15.09 -6.58
CA PHE A 24 16.37 14.29 -7.63
C PHE A 24 17.32 13.22 -8.21
N ASP A 25 18.50 13.62 -8.67
CA ASP A 25 19.47 12.70 -9.28
C ASP A 25 19.88 11.62 -8.28
N SER A 26 20.17 11.99 -7.03
CA SER A 26 20.55 11.03 -5.98
C SER A 26 19.46 10.00 -5.71
N TYR A 27 18.19 10.41 -5.67
CA TYR A 27 17.07 9.50 -5.40
C TYR A 27 16.71 8.66 -6.62
N PHE A 28 16.60 9.28 -7.79
CA PHE A 28 16.26 8.62 -9.05
C PHE A 28 17.27 7.52 -9.42
N ASN A 29 18.57 7.76 -9.21
CA ASN A 29 19.62 6.77 -9.51
C ASN A 29 19.54 5.48 -8.66
N THR A 30 18.68 5.43 -7.64
CA THR A 30 18.42 4.21 -6.86
C THR A 30 17.33 3.32 -7.47
N MET A 31 16.63 3.79 -8.50
CA MET A 31 15.47 3.12 -9.09
C MET A 31 15.72 2.74 -10.56
N PRO A 32 15.30 1.55 -11.01
CA PRO A 32 15.43 1.12 -12.41
C PRO A 32 14.35 1.70 -13.33
N TRP A 33 13.73 2.82 -12.94
CA TRP A 33 12.46 3.32 -13.52
C TRP A 33 12.70 4.50 -14.47
N LEU A 34 11.67 4.95 -15.17
CA LEU A 34 11.67 6.25 -15.86
C LEU A 34 11.36 7.38 -14.87
N ALA A 35 11.63 8.62 -15.29
CA ALA A 35 11.22 9.81 -14.56
C ALA A 35 10.85 10.95 -15.51
N LEU A 36 9.94 11.82 -15.08
CA LEU A 36 9.84 13.14 -15.68
C LEU A 36 11.10 13.95 -15.33
N PRO A 37 11.61 14.77 -16.26
CA PRO A 37 12.74 15.64 -15.96
C PRO A 37 12.45 16.53 -14.75
N PHE A 38 13.48 16.77 -13.92
CA PHE A 38 13.35 17.71 -12.81
C PHE A 38 12.92 19.10 -13.31
N GLY A 39 11.91 19.69 -12.65
CA GLY A 39 11.36 20.98 -13.02
C GLY A 39 10.40 20.98 -14.21
N ASP A 40 10.02 19.81 -14.74
CA ASP A 40 9.01 19.72 -15.80
C ASP A 40 7.70 20.43 -15.38
N PRO A 41 7.15 21.34 -16.23
CA PRO A 41 5.98 22.13 -15.86
C PRO A 41 4.73 21.28 -15.62
N ASN A 42 4.63 20.09 -16.24
CA ASN A 42 3.48 19.21 -16.11
C ASN A 42 3.42 18.53 -14.73
N ILE A 43 4.51 18.49 -13.96
CA ILE A 43 4.53 17.89 -12.61
C ILE A 43 3.46 18.53 -11.73
N LYS A 44 3.33 19.86 -11.77
CA LYS A 44 2.32 20.58 -10.98
C LYS A 44 0.90 20.29 -11.44
N GLU A 45 0.71 20.09 -12.74
CA GLU A 45 -0.59 19.74 -13.32
C GLU A 45 -1.00 18.32 -12.92
N LEU A 46 -0.06 17.37 -12.94
CA LEU A 46 -0.30 15.98 -12.52
C LEU A 46 -0.63 15.89 -11.03
N VAL A 47 0.14 16.57 -10.16
CA VAL A 47 -0.14 16.64 -8.71
C VAL A 47 -1.55 17.17 -8.44
N LYS A 48 -1.98 18.19 -9.19
CA LYS A 48 -3.33 18.75 -9.08
C LYS A 48 -4.39 17.82 -9.67
N HIS A 49 -4.13 17.21 -10.82
CA HIS A 49 -5.07 16.34 -11.53
C HIS A 49 -5.44 15.11 -10.69
N PHE A 50 -4.44 14.51 -10.05
CA PHE A 50 -4.60 13.36 -9.16
C PHE A 50 -4.81 13.75 -7.68
N ASP A 51 -5.09 15.03 -7.38
CA ASP A 51 -5.34 15.54 -6.01
C ASP A 51 -4.32 14.99 -4.97
N VAL A 52 -3.03 14.99 -5.33
CA VAL A 52 -1.97 14.39 -4.50
C VAL A 52 -1.75 15.25 -3.26
N LYS A 53 -2.23 14.77 -2.11
CA LYS A 53 -2.16 15.47 -0.81
C LYS A 53 -0.92 15.13 0.02
N GLY A 54 -0.24 14.04 -0.31
CA GLY A 54 0.90 13.55 0.44
C GLY A 54 1.72 12.55 -0.37
N ILE A 55 2.98 12.42 0.01
CA ILE A 55 3.91 11.46 -0.58
C ILE A 55 4.31 10.40 0.45
N PRO A 56 4.64 9.19 0.00
CA PRO A 56 4.59 8.72 -1.39
C PRO A 56 3.16 8.38 -1.87
N CYS A 57 2.89 8.62 -3.15
CA CYS A 57 1.62 8.32 -3.83
C CYS A 57 1.92 7.49 -5.09
N LEU A 58 1.07 6.52 -5.41
CA LEU A 58 1.18 5.70 -6.61
C LEU A 58 -0.19 5.59 -7.28
N VAL A 59 -0.28 6.15 -8.49
CA VAL A 59 -1.45 6.08 -9.34
C VAL A 59 -1.22 5.01 -10.40
N ILE A 60 -2.16 4.09 -10.55
CA ILE A 60 -2.14 3.04 -11.56
C ILE A 60 -2.98 3.49 -12.74
N LEU A 61 -2.39 3.49 -13.93
CA LEU A 61 -3.07 3.77 -15.19
C LEU A 61 -3.19 2.48 -15.99
N GLY A 62 -4.34 2.31 -16.66
CA GLY A 62 -4.56 1.22 -17.59
C GLY A 62 -3.88 1.48 -18.94
N PRO A 63 -3.85 0.47 -19.83
CA PRO A 63 -3.26 0.61 -21.17
C PRO A 63 -3.98 1.64 -22.06
N ASP A 64 -5.20 2.02 -21.71
CA ASP A 64 -5.97 3.09 -22.37
C ASP A 64 -5.69 4.49 -21.81
N GLY A 65 -4.72 4.60 -20.88
CA GLY A 65 -4.35 5.84 -20.20
C GLY A 65 -5.34 6.31 -19.14
N LYS A 66 -6.40 5.54 -18.85
CA LYS A 66 -7.35 5.88 -17.79
C LYS A 66 -6.84 5.44 -16.43
N THR A 67 -7.22 6.19 -15.40
CA THR A 67 -6.95 5.82 -14.01
C THR A 67 -7.68 4.54 -13.63
N VAL A 68 -6.91 3.52 -13.26
CA VAL A 68 -7.43 2.30 -12.63
C VAL A 68 -7.63 2.56 -11.14
N THR A 69 -6.62 3.10 -10.46
CA THR A 69 -6.73 3.45 -9.04
C THR A 69 -5.68 4.47 -8.62
N GLN A 70 -6.01 5.33 -7.67
CA GLN A 70 -5.06 6.24 -7.01
C GLN A 70 -4.54 5.67 -5.67
N GLN A 71 -5.02 4.47 -5.28
CA GLN A 71 -4.66 3.79 -4.04
C GLN A 71 -3.54 2.77 -4.24
N GLY A 72 -2.75 2.88 -5.32
CA GLY A 72 -1.74 1.90 -5.70
C GLY A 72 -0.75 1.57 -4.58
N ARG A 73 -0.34 2.59 -3.80
CA ARG A 73 0.54 2.40 -2.63
C ARG A 73 -0.10 1.47 -1.58
N ASN A 74 -1.39 1.65 -1.29
CA ASN A 74 -2.10 0.86 -0.30
C ASN A 74 -2.27 -0.58 -0.78
N LEU A 75 -2.60 -0.77 -2.07
CA LEU A 75 -2.72 -2.09 -2.68
C LEU A 75 -1.39 -2.86 -2.66
N ILE A 76 -0.27 -2.20 -2.97
CA ILE A 76 1.06 -2.80 -2.86
C ILE A 76 1.40 -3.14 -1.41
N ASN A 77 1.10 -2.27 -0.44
CA ASN A 77 1.36 -2.59 0.96
C ASN A 77 0.57 -3.80 1.44
N LEU A 78 -0.69 -3.93 1.00
CA LEU A 78 -1.60 -4.98 1.43
C LEU A 78 -1.37 -6.32 0.71
N TYR A 79 -1.32 -6.29 -0.62
CA TYR A 79 -1.29 -7.50 -1.45
C TYR A 79 0.06 -7.78 -2.09
N LYS A 80 1.03 -6.85 -1.96
CA LYS A 80 2.37 -6.95 -2.57
C LYS A 80 2.25 -7.17 -4.09
N GLU A 81 3.08 -8.04 -4.67
CA GLU A 81 3.03 -8.40 -6.08
C GLU A 81 1.69 -9.01 -6.50
N ASN A 82 0.91 -9.59 -5.58
CA ASN A 82 -0.38 -10.16 -5.90
C ASN A 82 -1.41 -9.10 -6.28
N ALA A 83 -1.18 -7.82 -5.99
CA ALA A 83 -2.06 -6.73 -6.42
C ALA A 83 -2.15 -6.65 -7.95
N TYR A 84 -1.09 -7.01 -8.68
CA TYR A 84 -1.07 -6.99 -10.14
C TYR A 84 -2.08 -7.98 -10.73
N PRO A 85 -2.81 -7.62 -11.80
CA PRO A 85 -2.72 -6.40 -12.62
C PRO A 85 -3.58 -5.22 -12.15
N PHE A 86 -3.92 -5.15 -10.87
CA PHE A 86 -4.73 -4.09 -10.25
C PHE A 86 -6.14 -3.96 -10.82
N THR A 87 -6.65 -5.00 -11.48
CA THR A 87 -8.02 -5.03 -11.99
C THR A 87 -9.02 -5.22 -10.86
N ASP A 88 -10.21 -4.64 -10.99
CA ASP A 88 -11.28 -4.79 -9.99
C ASP A 88 -11.55 -6.26 -9.66
N ALA A 89 -11.61 -7.13 -10.67
CA ALA A 89 -11.82 -8.57 -10.47
C ALA A 89 -10.70 -9.24 -9.66
N LYS A 90 -9.44 -8.83 -9.85
CA LYS A 90 -8.30 -9.33 -9.07
C LYS A 90 -8.37 -8.82 -7.63
N LEU A 91 -8.70 -7.56 -7.44
CA LEU A 91 -8.82 -6.96 -6.11
C LEU A 91 -9.97 -7.58 -5.31
N GLU A 92 -11.14 -7.76 -5.92
CA GLU A 92 -12.26 -8.47 -5.30
C GLU A 92 -11.90 -9.89 -4.87
N LEU A 93 -11.11 -10.61 -5.67
CA LEU A 93 -10.65 -11.96 -5.33
C LEU A 93 -9.74 -11.94 -4.09
N LEU A 94 -8.83 -10.97 -4.02
CA LEU A 94 -7.90 -10.82 -2.90
C LEU A 94 -8.62 -10.41 -1.61
N GLU A 95 -9.57 -9.48 -1.70
CA GLU A 95 -10.43 -9.07 -0.58
C GLU A 95 -11.22 -10.27 -0.04
N LYS A 96 -11.89 -11.02 -0.92
CA LYS A 96 -12.62 -12.24 -0.52
C LYS A 96 -11.70 -13.25 0.17
N LYS A 97 -10.50 -13.47 -0.38
CA LYS A 97 -9.53 -14.39 0.24
C LYS A 97 -9.11 -13.92 1.62
N MET A 98 -8.83 -12.63 1.78
CA MET A 98 -8.43 -12.03 3.05
C MET A 98 -9.56 -12.12 4.09
N ASP A 99 -10.82 -11.90 3.69
CA ASP A 99 -11.98 -12.04 4.56
C ASP A 99 -12.23 -13.49 4.98
N GLU A 100 -12.06 -14.46 4.07
CA GLU A 100 -12.14 -15.89 4.42
C GLU A 100 -11.03 -16.30 5.38
N GLU A 101 -9.80 -15.79 5.21
CA GLU A 101 -8.70 -16.02 6.14
C GLU A 101 -8.97 -15.40 7.51
N ALA A 102 -9.53 -14.18 7.55
CA ALA A 102 -9.86 -13.46 8.77
C ALA A 102 -10.90 -14.19 9.64
N LYS A 103 -11.77 -15.02 9.06
CA LYS A 103 -12.72 -15.85 9.83
C LYS A 103 -12.02 -16.84 10.77
N ASN A 104 -10.77 -17.20 10.49
CA ASN A 104 -9.97 -18.10 11.32
C ASN A 104 -9.15 -17.36 12.38
N LEU A 105 -9.16 -16.03 12.39
CA LEU A 105 -8.46 -15.23 13.38
C LEU A 105 -9.28 -15.11 14.67
N PRO A 106 -8.65 -15.09 15.85
CA PRO A 106 -9.32 -14.77 17.11
C PRO A 106 -10.00 -13.39 17.05
N ARG A 107 -11.21 -13.27 17.59
CA ARG A 107 -11.92 -11.98 17.66
C ARG A 107 -11.21 -10.96 18.54
N SER A 108 -10.45 -11.42 19.52
CA SER A 108 -9.66 -10.58 20.40
C SER A 108 -8.39 -11.31 20.86
N VAL A 109 -7.36 -10.53 21.19
CA VAL A 109 -6.01 -11.01 21.55
C VAL A 109 -5.34 -10.09 22.56
N TYR A 110 -4.38 -10.63 23.31
CA TYR A 110 -3.40 -9.84 24.06
C TYR A 110 -2.09 -9.80 23.29
N HIS A 111 -1.42 -8.64 23.29
CA HIS A 111 -0.16 -8.43 22.58
C HIS A 111 0.96 -8.07 23.57
N GLY A 112 2.16 -8.65 23.43
CA GLY A 112 3.26 -8.40 24.38
C GLY A 112 3.68 -6.92 24.49
N GLY A 113 3.54 -6.17 23.39
CA GLY A 113 3.82 -4.73 23.33
C GLY A 113 2.70 -3.83 23.88
N HIS A 114 1.57 -4.40 24.34
CA HIS A 114 0.40 -3.62 24.77
C HIS A 114 -0.38 -4.26 25.94
N ARG A 115 -1.07 -3.45 26.77
CA ARG A 115 -1.71 -3.94 28.01
C ARG A 115 -3.21 -4.21 27.91
N HIS A 116 -3.91 -3.52 27.01
CA HIS A 116 -5.34 -3.75 26.80
C HIS A 116 -5.57 -4.87 25.79
N GLU A 117 -6.76 -5.48 25.85
CA GLU A 117 -7.20 -6.43 24.84
C GLU A 117 -7.38 -5.72 23.49
N LEU A 118 -6.86 -6.33 22.43
CA LEU A 118 -7.02 -5.84 21.06
C LEU A 118 -8.15 -6.61 20.39
N ASN A 119 -9.01 -5.89 19.67
CA ASN A 119 -10.13 -6.45 18.93
C ASN A 119 -9.78 -6.55 17.44
N LEU A 120 -10.18 -7.64 16.80
CA LEU A 120 -10.07 -7.77 15.35
C LEU A 120 -11.04 -6.81 14.67
N VAL A 121 -10.51 -5.86 13.90
CA VAL A 121 -11.25 -4.86 13.14
C VAL A 121 -10.92 -4.96 11.66
N SER A 122 -11.85 -4.49 10.83
CA SER A 122 -11.72 -4.32 9.39
C SER A 122 -12.10 -2.90 8.98
N GLU A 123 -11.97 -2.57 7.70
CA GLU A 123 -12.28 -1.24 7.18
C GLU A 123 -13.70 -0.75 7.49
N GLY A 124 -14.65 -1.68 7.66
CA GLY A 124 -16.04 -1.32 7.99
C GLY A 124 -16.31 -0.96 9.46
N ASN A 125 -15.41 -1.28 10.40
CA ASN A 125 -15.69 -1.14 11.84
C ASN A 125 -14.53 -0.61 12.70
N GLY A 126 -13.39 -0.23 12.09
CA GLY A 126 -12.26 0.36 12.83
C GLY A 126 -10.88 0.28 12.18
N GLY A 127 -10.73 -0.41 11.03
CA GLY A 127 -9.46 -0.71 10.38
C GLY A 127 -9.28 -0.07 9.00
N GLY A 128 -8.96 1.22 8.95
CA GLY A 128 -8.51 1.88 7.72
C GLY A 128 -7.01 1.65 7.46
N PRO A 129 -6.33 2.55 6.72
CA PRO A 129 -4.88 2.61 6.70
C PRO A 129 -4.33 2.94 8.09
N PHE A 130 -3.35 2.16 8.57
CA PHE A 130 -2.74 2.33 9.89
C PHE A 130 -1.22 2.16 9.84
N ILE A 131 -0.53 2.58 10.89
CA ILE A 131 0.88 2.25 11.10
C ILE A 131 0.94 1.23 12.24
N CYS A 132 1.45 0.04 11.95
CA CYS A 132 1.55 -1.02 12.92
C CYS A 132 2.50 -0.60 14.06
N CYS A 133 2.01 -0.64 15.28
CA CYS A 133 2.76 -0.25 16.48
C CYS A 133 3.84 -1.26 16.90
N ASP A 134 3.96 -2.38 16.18
CA ASP A 134 4.96 -3.42 16.43
C ASP A 134 6.12 -3.35 15.42
N CYS A 135 5.82 -3.38 14.11
CA CYS A 135 6.84 -3.35 13.06
C CYS A 135 7.06 -1.97 12.41
N GLU A 136 6.28 -0.96 12.78
CA GLU A 136 6.30 0.39 12.20
C GLU A 136 5.99 0.45 10.69
N GLU A 137 5.53 -0.65 10.10
CA GLU A 137 5.10 -0.70 8.70
C GLU A 137 3.63 -0.30 8.55
N GLN A 138 3.30 0.29 7.39
CA GLN A 138 1.93 0.63 7.04
C GLN A 138 1.08 -0.64 6.84
N GLY A 139 -0.06 -0.71 7.50
CA GLY A 139 -1.12 -1.70 7.31
C GLY A 139 -2.37 -1.11 6.65
N CYS A 140 -3.21 -1.98 6.12
CA CYS A 140 -4.52 -1.64 5.56
C CYS A 140 -5.45 -2.86 5.69
N GLY A 141 -6.76 -2.65 5.86
CA GLY A 141 -7.73 -3.75 5.95
C GLY A 141 -7.85 -4.32 7.36
N TRP A 142 -7.53 -5.60 7.54
CA TRP A 142 -7.67 -6.26 8.85
C TRP A 142 -6.54 -5.88 9.81
N ALA A 143 -6.91 -5.54 11.05
CA ALA A 143 -6.00 -5.14 12.12
C ALA A 143 -6.49 -5.64 13.48
N TYR A 144 -5.59 -5.71 14.45
CA TYR A 144 -5.96 -5.79 15.86
C TYR A 144 -5.84 -4.41 16.49
N GLN A 145 -6.95 -3.84 16.94
CA GLN A 145 -7.06 -2.48 17.47
C GLN A 145 -7.49 -2.48 18.94
N CYS A 146 -6.78 -1.71 19.76
CA CYS A 146 -7.25 -1.35 21.10
C CYS A 146 -8.25 -0.20 20.99
N LEU A 147 -9.51 -0.46 21.33
CA LEU A 147 -10.56 0.57 21.30
C LEU A 147 -10.41 1.61 22.42
N GLU A 148 -9.57 1.36 23.43
CA GLU A 148 -9.34 2.29 24.54
C GLU A 148 -8.29 3.35 24.22
N CYS A 149 -7.25 3.00 23.45
CA CYS A 149 -6.10 3.90 23.23
C CYS A 149 -5.63 4.00 21.77
N GLY A 150 -6.23 3.25 20.84
CA GLY A 150 -5.89 3.29 19.42
C GLY A 150 -4.60 2.53 19.05
N TYR A 151 -4.09 1.66 19.94
CA TYR A 151 -2.97 0.79 19.60
C TYR A 151 -3.38 -0.21 18.51
N GLU A 152 -2.66 -0.23 17.39
CA GLU A 152 -3.02 -1.03 16.20
C GLU A 152 -1.83 -1.84 15.69
N VAL A 153 -2.05 -3.12 15.41
CA VAL A 153 -1.03 -4.02 14.85
C VAL A 153 -1.60 -4.91 13.76
N HIS A 154 -0.74 -5.37 12.85
CA HIS A 154 -1.13 -6.35 11.84
C HIS A 154 -1.52 -7.68 12.50
N PRO A 155 -2.45 -8.46 11.91
CA PRO A 155 -2.74 -9.82 12.35
C PRO A 155 -1.48 -10.72 12.48
N LYS A 156 -0.53 -10.58 11.54
CA LYS A 156 0.76 -11.29 11.57
C LYS A 156 1.69 -10.87 12.70
N CYS A 157 1.57 -9.64 13.20
CA CYS A 157 2.43 -9.11 14.28
C CYS A 157 1.97 -9.62 15.65
N VAL A 158 0.69 -10.03 15.78
CA VAL A 158 0.20 -10.65 17.02
C VAL A 158 0.72 -12.08 17.18
N THR A 159 0.79 -12.83 16.08
CA THR A 159 1.25 -14.23 16.11
C THR A 159 2.78 -14.35 16.13
N ALA A 160 3.50 -13.27 15.81
CA ALA A 160 4.95 -13.19 15.86
C ALA A 160 5.46 -12.78 17.26
N THR A 161 5.07 -13.51 18.31
CA THR A 161 5.78 -13.43 19.59
C THR A 161 6.53 -14.74 19.82
N SER A 162 7.86 -14.66 19.70
CA SER A 162 8.80 -15.71 20.14
C SER A 162 8.83 -15.83 21.66
#